data_AF-G3PM32-F1
#
_entry.id   AF-G3PM32-F1
#
_cell.length_a   1.000
_cell.length_b   1.000
_cell.length_c   1.000
_cell.angle_alpha   90.00
_cell.angle_beta   90.00
_cell.angle_gamma   90.00
#
_symmetry.space_group_name_H-M   'P 1'
#
loop_
_entity.id
_entity.type
_entity.pdbx_description
1 polymer ?
#
loop_
_entity_poly.entity_id
_entity_poly.type
_entity_poly.pdbx_seq_one_letter_code
_entity_poly.pdbx_strand_id
1 'polypeptide(L)'
;MPVLVTDYLWTQTDSAVWLTVPLKGTKVSNVDILSTDEYLKVHYPPYLFEAFLFEPVDDDRSTAKVGNGVAVFSMPKRTNKVWEHLMTTTNLKSDSEAKSKSKKKDLPAPRLVGNIQVTFTPRLFLTALRETRVIEEEEWLKQQAEARRTGNADVEELEDLKREERNPDWLKDKGDKCFMTGDHLGAVNAYSLAIRLNRKIPALYSNRSACHLKLKNLHKAIADSSQALDLLIPPVCANAAARTRAHVRRGSAFCQLQLYAEGLHDYQAALKIDPDNEALQADTQRIREIIQGTAASH
;
A
#
# COMPACT_ATOMS: atom_id res chain seq x y z
N MET A 1 -8.23 -16.67 14.93
CA MET A 1 -9.30 -17.16 14.04
C MET A 1 -10.39 -17.77 14.92
N PRO A 2 -11.67 -17.42 14.72
CA PRO A 2 -12.75 -18.01 15.50
C PRO A 2 -12.92 -19.49 15.18
N VAL A 3 -13.29 -20.28 16.18
CA VAL A 3 -13.53 -21.73 16.08
C VAL A 3 -14.97 -21.95 15.60
N LEU A 4 -15.15 -22.59 14.44
CA LEU A 4 -16.48 -22.86 13.92
C LEU A 4 -17.21 -23.92 14.74
N VAL A 5 -18.46 -23.64 15.07
CA VAL A 5 -19.36 -24.53 15.83
C VAL A 5 -20.03 -25.48 14.84
N THR A 6 -19.79 -26.78 14.99
CA THR A 6 -20.34 -27.83 14.11
C THR A 6 -21.47 -28.63 14.79
N ASP A 7 -21.61 -28.50 16.11
CA ASP A 7 -22.49 -29.27 16.99
C ASP A 7 -23.88 -28.63 17.14
N TYR A 8 -24.53 -28.25 16.04
CA TYR A 8 -25.89 -27.69 16.06
C TYR A 8 -26.96 -28.75 15.75
N LEU A 9 -28.17 -28.52 16.26
CA LEU A 9 -29.36 -29.32 15.93
C LEU A 9 -30.40 -28.44 15.26
N TRP A 10 -31.00 -28.91 14.18
CA TRP A 10 -32.08 -28.19 13.51
C TRP A 10 -33.27 -29.11 13.25
N THR A 11 -34.47 -28.56 13.36
CA THR A 11 -35.73 -29.23 13.07
C THR A 11 -36.64 -28.27 12.33
N GLN A 12 -37.65 -28.77 11.64
CA GLN A 12 -38.55 -27.93 10.85
C GLN A 12 -39.95 -28.52 10.74
N THR A 13 -40.91 -27.63 10.51
CA THR A 13 -42.23 -27.94 9.95
C THR A 13 -42.33 -27.36 8.53
N ASP A 14 -43.49 -27.52 7.92
CA ASP A 14 -43.88 -26.80 6.70
C ASP A 14 -43.79 -25.27 6.83
N SER A 15 -44.01 -24.76 8.04
CA SER A 15 -44.25 -23.34 8.34
C SER A 15 -43.19 -22.68 9.23
N ALA A 16 -42.32 -23.46 9.90
CA ALA A 16 -41.30 -22.92 10.81
C ALA A 16 -40.01 -23.76 10.82
N VAL A 17 -38.92 -23.15 11.26
CA VAL A 17 -37.62 -23.78 11.49
C VAL A 17 -37.17 -23.49 12.92
N TRP A 18 -36.67 -24.52 13.59
CA TRP A 18 -36.02 -24.40 14.88
C TRP A 18 -34.56 -24.78 14.78
N LEU A 19 -33.69 -23.93 15.30
CA LEU A 19 -32.26 -24.17 15.35
C LEU A 19 -31.78 -24.07 16.80
N THR A 20 -30.94 -25.02 17.20
CA THR A 20 -30.39 -25.14 18.54
C THR A 20 -28.87 -25.15 18.45
N VAL A 21 -28.23 -24.13 19.02
CA VAL A 21 -26.76 -23.96 19.01
C VAL A 21 -26.23 -24.04 20.44
N PRO A 22 -25.33 -24.99 20.77
CA PRO A 22 -24.75 -25.10 22.11
C PRO A 22 -23.72 -24.01 22.36
N LEU A 23 -23.86 -23.29 23.47
CA LEU A 23 -23.02 -22.13 23.83
C LEU A 23 -21.85 -22.48 24.77
N LYS A 24 -21.54 -23.78 24.95
CA LYS A 24 -20.38 -24.31 25.69
C LYS A 24 -20.10 -23.62 27.04
N GLY A 25 -21.16 -23.26 27.79
CA GLY A 25 -21.05 -22.66 29.13
C GLY A 25 -20.83 -21.14 29.16
N THR A 26 -21.01 -20.43 28.04
CA THR A 26 -20.81 -18.98 27.95
C THR A 26 -21.93 -18.19 28.66
N LYS A 27 -21.58 -17.09 29.33
CA LYS A 27 -22.55 -16.14 29.92
C LYS A 27 -23.35 -15.45 28.82
N VAL A 28 -24.65 -15.26 29.04
CA VAL A 28 -25.58 -14.63 28.07
C VAL A 28 -25.12 -13.24 27.61
N SER A 29 -24.42 -12.49 28.48
CA SER A 29 -23.87 -11.16 28.16
C SER A 29 -22.80 -11.15 27.07
N ASN A 30 -22.18 -12.29 26.78
CA ASN A 30 -21.04 -12.40 25.88
C ASN A 30 -21.40 -13.13 24.57
N VAL A 31 -22.70 -13.20 24.25
CA VAL A 31 -23.21 -13.84 23.04
C VAL A 31 -23.79 -12.76 22.13
N ASP A 32 -23.17 -12.57 20.97
CA ASP A 32 -23.68 -11.70 19.92
C ASP A 32 -24.49 -12.53 18.93
N ILE A 33 -25.76 -12.16 18.73
CA ILE A 33 -26.67 -12.82 17.80
C ILE A 33 -27.08 -11.82 16.73
N LEU A 34 -26.93 -12.22 15.48
CA LEU A 34 -27.43 -11.50 14.31
C LEU A 34 -28.35 -12.45 13.53
N SER A 35 -29.62 -12.10 13.43
CA SER A 35 -30.62 -12.78 12.60
C SER A 35 -31.08 -11.82 11.52
N THR A 36 -31.18 -12.31 10.29
CA THR A 36 -31.85 -11.65 9.18
C THR A 36 -32.76 -12.66 8.47
N ASP A 37 -33.49 -12.22 7.46
CA ASP A 37 -34.35 -13.07 6.63
C ASP A 37 -33.61 -14.23 5.95
N GLU A 38 -32.37 -14.04 5.50
CA GLU A 38 -31.60 -15.06 4.79
C GLU A 38 -30.37 -15.61 5.57
N TYR A 39 -30.03 -15.02 6.71
CA TYR A 39 -28.76 -15.28 7.38
C TYR A 39 -28.86 -15.30 8.90
N LEU A 40 -28.16 -16.24 9.52
CA LEU A 40 -28.06 -16.32 10.97
C LEU A 40 -26.61 -16.48 11.41
N LYS A 41 -26.19 -15.64 12.36
CA LYS A 41 -24.87 -15.65 12.97
C LYS A 41 -24.97 -15.58 14.49
N VAL A 42 -24.20 -16.45 15.13
CA VAL A 42 -24.05 -16.49 16.59
C VAL A 42 -22.56 -16.49 16.92
N HIS A 43 -22.11 -15.44 17.59
CA HIS A 43 -20.72 -15.25 17.94
C HIS A 43 -20.55 -15.22 19.46
N TYR A 44 -19.68 -16.07 19.97
CA TYR A 44 -19.37 -16.16 21.40
C TYR A 44 -17.91 -16.57 21.56
N PRO A 45 -16.98 -15.63 21.81
CA PRO A 45 -15.54 -15.88 21.73
C PRO A 45 -15.07 -17.10 22.55
N PRO A 46 -14.25 -18.00 21.97
CA PRO A 46 -13.63 -17.95 20.64
C PRO A 46 -14.48 -18.55 19.51
N TYR A 47 -15.74 -18.90 19.75
CA TYR A 47 -16.59 -19.65 18.83
C TYR A 47 -17.44 -18.78 17.91
N LEU A 48 -17.73 -19.30 16.73
CA LEU A 48 -18.60 -18.67 15.73
C LEU A 48 -19.47 -19.73 15.06
N PHE A 49 -20.77 -19.46 14.95
CA PHE A 49 -21.73 -20.22 14.17
C PHE A 49 -22.31 -19.32 13.07
N GLU A 50 -22.33 -19.82 11.84
CA GLU A 50 -22.87 -19.12 10.66
C GLU A 50 -23.70 -20.09 9.81
N ALA A 51 -24.93 -19.69 9.50
CA ALA A 51 -25.85 -20.46 8.68
C ALA A 51 -26.55 -19.56 7.65
N PHE A 52 -26.59 -20.02 6.40
CA PHE A 52 -27.41 -19.45 5.35
C PHE A 52 -28.73 -20.21 5.29
N LEU A 53 -29.83 -19.47 5.38
CA LEU A 53 -31.17 -20.02 5.33
C LEU A 53 -31.52 -20.38 3.87
N PHE A 54 -32.23 -21.48 3.66
CA PHE A 54 -32.53 -21.97 2.31
C PHE A 54 -33.54 -21.06 1.58
N GLU A 55 -34.51 -20.52 2.31
CA GLU A 55 -35.49 -19.54 1.85
C GLU A 55 -35.68 -18.48 2.95
N PRO A 56 -36.14 -17.26 2.59
CA PRO A 56 -36.27 -16.17 3.54
C PRO A 56 -37.26 -16.49 4.66
N VAL A 57 -36.85 -16.22 5.89
CA VAL A 57 -37.71 -16.30 7.08
C VAL A 57 -38.32 -14.94 7.42
N ASP A 58 -39.41 -14.98 8.18
CA ASP A 58 -40.06 -13.78 8.68
C ASP A 58 -39.29 -13.26 9.91
N ASP A 59 -38.43 -12.26 9.69
CA ASP A 59 -37.56 -11.69 10.73
C ASP A 59 -38.36 -11.06 11.88
N ASP A 60 -39.47 -10.39 11.57
CA ASP A 60 -40.34 -9.72 12.56
C ASP A 60 -40.98 -10.71 13.55
N ARG A 61 -41.16 -11.96 13.14
CA ARG A 61 -41.76 -13.04 13.96
C ARG A 61 -40.73 -14.03 14.47
N SER A 62 -39.45 -13.85 14.13
CA SER A 62 -38.38 -14.72 14.55
C SER A 62 -37.99 -14.43 16.00
N THR A 63 -37.80 -15.48 16.80
CA THR A 63 -37.45 -15.34 18.21
C THR A 63 -36.20 -16.13 18.55
N ALA A 64 -35.29 -15.51 19.30
CA ALA A 64 -34.08 -16.14 19.83
C ALA A 64 -34.16 -16.19 21.35
N LYS A 65 -34.07 -17.40 21.92
CA LYS A 65 -34.02 -17.63 23.37
C LYS A 65 -32.65 -18.15 23.73
N VAL A 66 -31.93 -17.40 24.56
CA VAL A 66 -30.60 -17.77 25.05
C VAL A 66 -30.71 -18.12 26.53
N GLY A 67 -30.40 -19.37 26.89
CA GLY A 67 -30.49 -19.82 28.28
C GLY A 67 -29.99 -21.26 28.45
N ASN A 68 -29.63 -21.62 29.69
CA ASN A 68 -29.20 -22.99 30.03
C ASN A 68 -28.06 -23.53 29.16
N GLY A 69 -27.14 -22.67 28.71
CA GLY A 69 -26.00 -23.05 27.88
C GLY A 69 -26.32 -23.32 26.41
N VAL A 70 -27.52 -22.94 25.93
CA VAL A 70 -27.98 -23.18 24.55
C VAL A 70 -28.69 -21.93 24.01
N ALA A 71 -28.51 -21.65 22.71
CA ALA A 71 -29.32 -20.67 21.97
C ALA A 71 -30.34 -21.41 21.09
N VAL A 72 -31.62 -21.13 21.30
CA VAL A 72 -32.73 -21.70 20.54
C VAL A 72 -33.37 -20.62 19.69
N PHE A 73 -33.41 -20.84 18.38
CA PHE A 73 -34.03 -19.97 17.40
C PHE A 73 -35.33 -20.59 16.92
N SER A 74 -36.39 -19.78 16.82
CA SER A 74 -37.68 -20.16 16.23
C SER A 74 -38.00 -19.15 15.14
N MET A 75 -37.86 -19.58 13.88
CA MET A 75 -37.98 -18.72 12.70
C MET A 75 -39.14 -19.21 11.81
N PRO A 76 -40.24 -18.45 11.71
CA PRO A 76 -41.33 -18.77 10.78
C PRO A 76 -40.88 -18.58 9.32
N LYS A 77 -41.24 -19.52 8.44
CA LYS A 77 -40.92 -19.42 7.02
C LYS A 77 -41.89 -18.45 6.34
N ARG A 78 -41.40 -17.64 5.39
CA ARG A 78 -42.28 -16.81 4.54
C ARG A 78 -43.08 -17.67 3.53
N THR A 79 -42.52 -18.81 3.14
CA THR A 79 -43.07 -19.76 2.18
C THR A 79 -43.24 -21.13 2.85
N ASN A 80 -44.44 -21.70 2.77
CA ASN A 80 -44.74 -23.01 3.34
C ASN A 80 -44.09 -24.12 2.50
N LYS A 81 -42.85 -24.47 2.81
CA LYS A 81 -42.07 -25.48 2.10
C LYS A 81 -41.07 -26.15 3.03
N VAL A 82 -40.93 -27.46 2.91
CA VAL A 82 -39.92 -28.24 3.64
C VAL A 82 -38.55 -27.98 3.02
N TRP A 83 -37.57 -27.59 3.83
CA TRP A 83 -36.20 -27.33 3.39
C TRP A 83 -35.44 -28.65 3.30
N GLU A 84 -34.67 -28.85 2.23
CA GLU A 84 -33.91 -30.10 2.07
C GLU A 84 -32.66 -30.10 2.96
N HIS A 85 -31.96 -28.96 3.06
CA HIS A 85 -30.73 -28.80 3.84
C HIS A 85 -30.64 -27.40 4.43
N LEU A 86 -29.98 -27.27 5.61
CA LEU A 86 -29.51 -25.99 6.13
C LEU A 86 -28.08 -25.78 5.62
N MET A 87 -27.84 -24.71 4.85
CA MET A 87 -26.51 -24.43 4.31
C MET A 87 -25.63 -23.82 5.40
N THR A 88 -24.89 -24.66 6.12
CA THR A 88 -23.83 -24.22 7.03
C THR A 88 -22.49 -24.20 6.31
N THR A 89 -21.63 -23.25 6.68
CA THR A 89 -20.32 -23.03 6.04
C THR A 89 -19.38 -24.24 6.13
N THR A 90 -19.70 -25.21 6.97
CA THR A 90 -18.94 -26.46 7.18
C THR A 90 -19.18 -27.52 6.10
N ASN A 91 -20.26 -27.43 5.31
CA ASN A 91 -20.63 -28.42 4.30
C ASN A 91 -20.16 -28.09 2.86
N LEU A 92 -19.32 -27.07 2.67
CA LEU A 92 -18.77 -26.72 1.35
C LEU A 92 -17.72 -27.72 0.80
N LYS A 93 -17.48 -28.85 1.48
CA LYS A 93 -16.47 -29.85 1.08
C LYS A 93 -17.00 -31.25 0.76
N SER A 94 -18.32 -31.51 0.79
CA SER A 94 -18.83 -32.88 0.62
C SER A 94 -20.06 -33.05 -0.29
N ASP A 95 -20.28 -32.19 -1.29
CA ASP A 95 -21.41 -32.37 -2.22
C ASP A 95 -21.07 -32.02 -3.69
N SER A 96 -19.92 -32.52 -4.18
CA SER A 96 -19.62 -32.52 -5.62
C SER A 96 -19.98 -33.82 -6.34
N GLU A 97 -20.72 -34.75 -5.71
CA GLU A 97 -21.17 -36.00 -6.36
C GLU A 97 -22.57 -36.46 -5.91
N ALA A 98 -23.65 -35.80 -6.35
CA ALA A 98 -24.98 -36.41 -6.35
C ALA A 98 -25.91 -35.84 -7.44
N LYS A 99 -25.73 -36.40 -8.63
CA LYS A 99 -26.67 -36.53 -9.76
C LYS A 99 -28.12 -36.08 -9.53
N SER A 100 -28.51 -35.07 -10.30
CA SER A 100 -29.52 -35.13 -11.37
C SER A 100 -30.63 -36.21 -11.26
N LYS A 101 -31.86 -35.77 -11.02
CA LYS A 101 -33.19 -36.30 -11.45
C LYS A 101 -34.23 -35.44 -10.69
N SER A 102 -35.28 -34.82 -11.22
CA SER A 102 -36.16 -35.01 -12.38
C SER A 102 -36.88 -33.65 -12.63
N LYS A 103 -37.25 -33.26 -13.85
CA LYS A 103 -38.52 -33.61 -14.52
C LYS A 103 -38.39 -33.29 -16.02
N LYS A 104 -38.66 -34.29 -16.87
CA LYS A 104 -38.80 -34.13 -18.32
C LYS A 104 -40.10 -33.36 -18.61
N LYS A 105 -40.01 -32.25 -19.35
CA LYS A 105 -41.10 -31.77 -20.21
C LYS A 105 -40.81 -32.29 -21.62
N ASP A 106 -41.81 -32.89 -22.27
CA ASP A 106 -41.68 -33.48 -23.59
C ASP A 106 -41.22 -32.44 -24.62
N LEU A 107 -40.06 -32.68 -25.24
CA LEU A 107 -39.53 -31.88 -26.34
C LEU A 107 -39.81 -32.59 -27.67
N PRO A 108 -40.19 -31.88 -28.73
CA PRO A 108 -40.43 -32.48 -30.04
C PRO A 108 -39.15 -33.11 -30.61
N ALA A 109 -39.32 -34.12 -31.47
CA ALA A 109 -38.23 -34.94 -31.99
C ALA A 109 -37.11 -34.08 -32.63
N PRO A 110 -35.81 -34.37 -32.36
CA PRO A 110 -34.71 -33.63 -32.96
C PRO A 110 -34.66 -33.86 -34.47
N ARG A 111 -34.37 -32.80 -35.25
CA ARG A 111 -34.15 -32.92 -36.70
C ARG A 111 -32.91 -33.79 -36.97
N LEU A 112 -32.92 -34.51 -38.09
CA LEU A 112 -31.84 -35.38 -38.56
C LEU A 112 -30.48 -34.64 -38.53
N VAL A 113 -29.48 -35.30 -37.94
CA VAL A 113 -28.11 -34.78 -37.81
C VAL A 113 -27.39 -34.85 -39.15
N GLY A 114 -27.08 -33.68 -39.71
CA GLY A 114 -26.09 -33.51 -40.77
C GLY A 114 -24.80 -32.98 -40.16
N ASN A 115 -23.65 -33.59 -40.48
CA ASN A 115 -22.35 -33.12 -40.02
C ASN A 115 -21.98 -31.87 -40.83
N ILE A 116 -22.14 -30.70 -40.22
CA ILE A 116 -21.67 -29.44 -40.80
C ILE A 116 -20.23 -29.25 -40.33
N GLN A 117 -19.27 -29.30 -41.25
CA GLN A 117 -17.91 -28.88 -40.93
C GLN A 117 -17.89 -27.36 -40.76
N VAL A 118 -17.88 -26.91 -39.51
CA VAL A 118 -17.71 -25.50 -39.16
C VAL A 118 -16.22 -25.22 -39.03
N THR A 119 -15.62 -24.61 -40.05
CA THR A 119 -14.28 -24.03 -39.95
C THR A 119 -14.38 -22.66 -39.30
N PHE A 120 -13.96 -22.57 -38.04
CA PHE A 120 -13.84 -21.29 -37.35
C PHE A 120 -12.63 -20.54 -37.87
N THR A 121 -12.87 -19.36 -38.46
CA THR A 121 -11.81 -18.37 -38.66
C THR A 121 -11.34 -17.89 -37.28
N PRO A 122 -10.02 -17.93 -36.98
CA PRO A 122 -9.53 -17.45 -35.70
C PRO A 122 -9.87 -15.96 -35.57
N ARG A 123 -10.49 -15.58 -34.45
CA ARG A 123 -10.76 -14.19 -34.13
C ARG A 123 -9.46 -13.48 -33.77
N LEU A 124 -8.77 -12.98 -34.80
CA LEU A 124 -7.71 -11.99 -34.64
C LEU A 124 -8.34 -10.59 -34.63
N PHE A 125 -9.03 -10.26 -33.55
CA PHE A 125 -9.23 -8.84 -33.24
C PHE A 125 -8.00 -8.38 -32.45
N LEU A 126 -6.91 -8.06 -33.16
CA LEU A 126 -5.88 -7.19 -32.60
C LEU A 126 -6.52 -5.82 -32.44
N THR A 127 -7.15 -5.57 -31.30
CA THR A 127 -7.42 -4.20 -30.88
C THR A 127 -6.06 -3.61 -30.55
N ALA A 128 -5.40 -3.02 -31.56
CA ALA A 128 -4.06 -2.44 -31.46
C ALA A 128 -3.90 -1.41 -30.31
N LEU A 129 -5.02 -0.95 -29.74
CA LEU A 129 -5.06 -0.05 -28.59
C LEU A 129 -4.74 -0.69 -27.23
N ARG A 130 -4.90 -2.02 -27.08
CA ARG A 130 -4.68 -2.69 -25.78
C ARG A 130 -3.25 -3.16 -25.61
N GLU A 131 -2.67 -3.77 -26.64
CA GLU A 131 -1.28 -4.25 -26.60
C GLU A 131 -0.27 -3.10 -26.41
N THR A 132 -0.58 -1.90 -26.91
CA THR A 132 0.26 -0.70 -26.68
C THR A 132 0.22 -0.21 -25.23
N ARG A 133 -0.84 -0.47 -24.48
CA ARG A 133 -1.01 -0.05 -23.08
C ARG A 133 -0.62 -1.10 -22.05
N VAL A 134 -0.54 -2.38 -22.44
CA VAL A 134 -0.14 -3.47 -21.53
C VAL A 134 1.28 -3.23 -20.99
N ILE A 135 2.21 -2.77 -21.83
CA ILE A 135 3.58 -2.48 -21.42
C ILE A 135 3.59 -1.34 -20.38
N GLU A 136 2.85 -0.26 -20.62
CA GLU A 136 2.73 0.87 -19.68
C GLU A 136 2.04 0.45 -18.37
N GLU A 137 1.01 -0.40 -18.43
CA GLU A 137 0.32 -0.95 -17.25
C GLU A 137 1.23 -1.88 -16.43
N GLU A 138 2.02 -2.74 -17.10
CA GLU A 138 3.00 -3.62 -16.45
C GLU A 138 4.13 -2.81 -15.80
N GLU A 139 4.62 -1.77 -16.47
CA GLU A 139 5.60 -0.84 -15.90
C GLU A 139 5.03 -0.11 -14.68
N TRP A 140 3.78 0.35 -14.75
CA TRP A 140 3.10 0.98 -13.62
C TRP A 140 2.94 0.02 -12.43
N LEU A 141 2.49 -1.22 -12.68
CA LEU A 141 2.37 -2.26 -11.65
C LEU A 141 3.73 -2.61 -11.04
N LYS A 142 4.78 -2.70 -11.87
CA LYS A 142 6.15 -2.96 -11.42
C LYS A 142 6.68 -1.82 -10.57
N GLN A 143 6.50 -0.56 -10.98
CA GLN A 143 6.86 0.61 -10.19
C GLN A 143 6.12 0.64 -8.85
N GLN A 144 4.83 0.28 -8.83
CA GLN A 144 4.05 0.24 -7.60
C GLN A 144 4.48 -0.91 -6.67
N ALA A 145 4.77 -2.09 -7.20
CA ALA A 145 5.30 -3.22 -6.45
C ALA A 145 6.72 -2.95 -5.93
N GLU A 146 7.55 -2.25 -6.70
CA GLU A 146 8.88 -1.80 -6.27
C GLU A 146 8.77 -0.75 -5.16
N ALA A 147 7.90 0.26 -5.29
CA ALA A 147 7.64 1.24 -4.24
C ALA A 147 7.13 0.61 -2.94
N ARG A 148 6.26 -0.41 -3.03
CA ARG A 148 5.82 -1.20 -1.86
C ARG A 148 6.95 -2.02 -1.26
N ARG A 149 7.82 -2.63 -2.08
CA ARG A 149 8.98 -3.38 -1.61
C ARG A 149 10.02 -2.47 -0.95
N THR A 150 10.33 -1.32 -1.54
CA THR A 150 11.23 -0.33 -0.92
C THR A 150 10.64 0.19 0.38
N GLY A 151 9.32 0.45 0.42
CA GLY A 151 8.64 0.85 1.65
C GLY A 151 8.74 -0.21 2.75
N ASN A 152 8.46 -1.48 2.43
CA ASN A 152 8.53 -2.58 3.40
C ASN A 152 9.98 -2.89 3.83
N ALA A 153 10.95 -2.87 2.91
CA ALA A 153 12.37 -3.07 3.22
C ALA A 153 12.90 -1.93 4.09
N ASP A 154 12.46 -0.69 3.84
CA ASP A 154 12.74 0.45 4.72
C ASP A 154 12.16 0.22 6.12
N VAL A 155 10.98 -0.39 6.28
CA VAL A 155 10.41 -0.69 7.61
C VAL A 155 11.23 -1.75 8.36
N GLU A 156 11.63 -2.82 7.68
CA GLU A 156 12.41 -3.92 8.28
C GLU A 156 13.79 -3.44 8.77
N GLU A 157 14.53 -2.65 7.98
CA GLU A 157 15.82 -2.09 8.38
C GLU A 157 15.69 -1.05 9.52
N LEU A 158 14.51 -0.44 9.68
CA LEU A 158 14.22 0.48 10.77
C LEU A 158 13.81 -0.22 12.08
N GLU A 159 13.40 -1.49 12.05
CA GLU A 159 13.02 -2.27 13.25
C GLU A 159 14.24 -2.66 14.11
N ASP A 160 15.40 -2.83 13.49
CA ASP A 160 16.67 -3.15 14.17
C ASP A 160 17.33 -1.94 14.86
N LEU A 161 16.81 -0.73 14.63
CA LEU A 161 17.35 0.50 15.22
C LEU A 161 16.99 0.62 16.71
N LYS A 162 17.96 1.06 17.52
CA LYS A 162 17.71 1.30 18.96
C LYS A 162 16.69 2.42 19.15
N ARG A 163 16.04 2.48 20.32
CA ARG A 163 15.04 3.52 20.63
C ARG A 163 15.55 4.93 20.40
N GLU A 164 16.83 5.21 20.67
CA GLU A 164 17.42 6.53 20.40
C GLU A 164 17.58 6.82 18.90
N GLU A 165 17.84 5.81 18.08
CA GLU A 165 18.07 5.94 16.64
C GLU A 165 16.78 6.12 15.83
N ARG A 166 15.62 5.97 16.49
CA ARG A 166 14.30 6.28 15.92
C ARG A 166 14.01 7.79 15.85
N ASN A 167 14.84 8.61 16.48
CA ASN A 167 14.71 10.07 16.42
C ASN A 167 15.54 10.65 15.25
N PRO A 168 14.92 11.40 14.32
CA PRO A 168 15.62 11.93 13.15
C PRO A 168 16.69 12.96 13.52
N ASP A 169 16.50 13.73 14.59
CA ASP A 169 17.48 14.71 15.08
C ASP A 169 18.75 14.03 15.60
N TRP A 170 18.61 12.91 16.32
CA TRP A 170 19.76 12.16 16.81
C TRP A 170 20.59 11.59 15.65
N LEU A 171 19.93 11.05 14.61
CA LEU A 171 20.62 10.57 13.42
C LEU A 171 21.27 11.71 12.61
N LYS A 172 20.66 12.89 12.59
CA LYS A 172 21.29 14.10 12.02
C LYS A 172 22.58 14.42 12.75
N ASP A 173 22.55 14.48 14.07
CA ASP A 173 23.70 14.80 14.90
C ASP A 173 24.80 13.72 14.78
N LYS A 174 24.41 12.44 14.65
CA LYS A 174 25.34 11.34 14.33
C LYS A 174 26.00 11.54 12.97
N GLY A 175 25.21 11.88 11.95
CA GLY A 175 25.72 12.21 10.61
C GLY A 175 26.68 13.40 10.63
N ASP A 176 26.34 14.46 11.37
CA ASP A 176 27.17 15.65 11.53
C ASP A 176 28.51 15.31 12.20
N LYS A 177 28.51 14.44 13.23
CA LYS A 177 29.73 13.92 13.86
C LYS A 177 30.58 13.11 12.88
N CYS A 178 29.99 12.19 12.12
CA CYS A 178 30.70 11.42 11.10
C CYS A 178 31.30 12.33 10.02
N PHE A 179 30.58 13.39 9.62
CA PHE A 179 31.08 14.37 8.66
C PHE A 179 32.28 15.13 9.21
N MET A 180 32.25 15.54 10.48
CA MET A 180 33.38 16.20 11.15
C MET A 180 34.59 15.28 11.31
N THR A 181 34.39 13.97 11.54
CA THR A 181 35.48 12.99 11.58
C THR A 181 36.03 12.62 10.19
N GLY A 182 35.44 13.14 9.11
CA GLY A 182 35.83 12.85 7.73
C GLY A 182 35.27 11.52 7.18
N ASP A 183 34.46 10.80 7.96
CA ASP A 183 33.76 9.61 7.49
C ASP A 183 32.49 10.01 6.74
N HIS A 184 32.68 10.36 5.47
CA HIS A 184 31.59 10.78 4.60
C HIS A 184 30.62 9.64 4.23
N LEU A 185 31.09 8.38 4.20
CA LEU A 185 30.23 7.23 3.91
C LEU A 185 29.31 6.92 5.09
N GLY A 186 29.86 6.88 6.31
CA GLY A 186 29.08 6.75 7.53
C GLY A 186 28.05 7.87 7.69
N ALA A 187 28.43 9.11 7.36
CA ALA A 187 27.52 10.26 7.36
C ALA A 187 26.35 10.08 6.37
N VAL A 188 26.63 9.65 5.13
CA VAL A 188 25.58 9.37 4.13
C VAL A 188 24.60 8.32 4.62
N ASN A 189 25.09 7.24 5.25
CA ASN A 189 24.23 6.19 5.78
C ASN A 189 23.33 6.74 6.91
N ALA A 190 23.90 7.49 7.86
CA ALA A 190 23.15 8.09 8.95
C ALA A 190 22.05 9.06 8.45
N TYR A 191 22.38 9.95 7.50
CA TYR A 191 21.37 10.85 6.92
C TYR A 191 20.34 10.09 6.09
N SER A 192 20.71 9.01 5.41
CA SER A 192 19.76 8.21 4.64
C SER A 192 18.74 7.53 5.54
N LEU A 193 19.16 6.99 6.68
CA LEU A 193 18.26 6.48 7.71
C LEU A 193 17.36 7.60 8.28
N ALA A 194 17.93 8.78 8.56
CA ALA A 194 17.16 9.93 9.04
C ALA A 194 16.07 10.37 8.04
N ILE A 195 16.39 10.34 6.74
CA ILE A 195 15.45 10.67 5.66
C ILE A 195 14.34 9.62 5.55
N ARG A 196 14.65 8.33 5.72
CA ARG A 196 13.62 7.26 5.73
C ARG A 196 12.62 7.48 6.87
N LEU A 197 13.09 7.90 8.05
CA LEU A 197 12.23 8.24 9.19
C LEU A 197 11.42 9.53 8.95
N ASN A 198 12.07 10.60 8.48
CA ASN A 198 11.40 11.87 8.20
C ASN A 198 11.91 12.54 6.92
N ARG A 199 11.07 12.42 5.87
CA ARG A 199 11.35 12.99 4.54
C ARG A 199 11.13 14.49 4.44
N LYS A 200 10.61 15.16 5.48
CA LYS A 200 10.22 16.58 5.44
C LYS A 200 11.31 17.54 5.92
N ILE A 201 12.44 17.03 6.44
CA ILE A 201 13.50 17.88 7.01
C ILE A 201 14.50 18.26 5.89
N PRO A 202 14.56 19.52 5.42
CA PRO A 202 15.44 19.91 4.31
C PRO A 202 16.93 19.83 4.67
N ALA A 203 17.26 20.02 5.95
CA ALA A 203 18.63 19.98 6.43
C ALA A 203 19.31 18.62 6.19
N LEU A 204 18.55 17.51 6.25
CA LEU A 204 19.08 16.16 6.02
C LEU A 204 19.58 15.99 4.59
N TYR A 205 18.74 16.34 3.61
CA TYR A 205 19.13 16.30 2.20
C TYR A 205 20.29 17.25 1.90
N SER A 206 20.25 18.46 2.47
CA SER A 206 21.32 19.43 2.27
C SER A 206 22.66 18.91 2.84
N ASN A 207 22.68 18.32 4.03
CA ASN A 207 23.91 17.77 4.62
C ASN A 207 24.38 16.49 3.90
N ARG A 208 23.46 15.62 3.48
CA ARG A 208 23.78 14.44 2.66
C ARG A 208 24.39 14.83 1.30
N SER A 209 23.88 15.89 0.66
CA SER A 209 24.45 16.42 -0.59
C SER A 209 25.90 16.91 -0.41
N ALA A 210 26.23 17.51 0.75
CA ALA A 210 27.60 17.92 1.06
C ALA A 210 28.54 16.71 1.20
N CYS A 211 28.07 15.62 1.81
CA CYS A 211 28.81 14.36 1.86
C CYS A 211 29.02 13.78 0.46
N HIS A 212 27.98 13.79 -0.39
CA HIS A 212 28.09 13.33 -1.77
C HIS A 212 29.06 14.15 -2.61
N LEU A 213 29.12 15.47 -2.43
CA LEU A 213 30.13 16.32 -3.05
C LEU A 213 31.55 15.90 -2.67
N LYS A 214 31.80 15.62 -1.38
CA LYS A 214 33.12 15.13 -0.91
C LYS A 214 33.47 13.76 -1.47
N LEU A 215 32.48 12.89 -1.63
CA LEU A 215 32.61 11.56 -2.23
C LEU A 215 32.62 11.55 -3.77
N LYS A 216 32.53 12.72 -4.43
CA LYS A 216 32.39 12.86 -5.89
C LYS A 216 31.17 12.14 -6.50
N ASN A 217 30.13 11.91 -5.69
CA ASN A 217 28.84 11.37 -6.14
C ASN A 217 27.94 12.50 -6.65
N LEU A 218 28.36 13.15 -7.75
CA LEU A 218 27.83 14.44 -8.18
C LEU A 218 26.34 14.41 -8.56
N HIS A 219 25.89 13.38 -9.28
CA HIS A 219 24.47 13.24 -9.63
C HIS A 219 23.58 13.09 -8.39
N LYS A 220 24.02 12.33 -7.39
CA LYS A 220 23.28 12.18 -6.11
C LYS A 220 23.27 13.50 -5.33
N ALA A 221 24.37 14.25 -5.34
CA ALA A 221 24.43 15.57 -4.73
C ALA A 221 23.44 16.57 -5.37
N ILE A 222 23.29 16.53 -6.70
CA ILE A 222 22.32 17.37 -7.42
C ILE A 222 20.88 16.99 -7.06
N ALA A 223 20.58 15.69 -7.02
CA ALA A 223 19.27 15.18 -6.64
C ALA A 223 18.90 15.62 -5.22
N ASP A 224 19.78 15.40 -4.25
CA ASP A 224 19.55 15.79 -2.85
C ASP A 224 19.44 17.31 -2.67
N SER A 225 20.27 18.09 -3.36
CA SER A 225 20.19 19.55 -3.29
C SER A 225 18.88 20.07 -3.89
N SER A 226 18.37 19.44 -4.95
CA SER A 226 17.09 19.80 -5.55
C SER A 226 15.92 19.44 -4.63
N GLN A 227 15.92 18.24 -4.04
CA GLN A 227 14.93 17.85 -3.03
C GLN A 227 14.95 18.80 -1.81
N ALA A 228 16.14 19.24 -1.37
CA ALA A 228 16.24 20.22 -0.30
C ALA A 228 15.58 21.56 -0.69
N LEU A 229 15.77 22.03 -1.92
CA LEU A 229 15.14 23.26 -2.43
C LEU A 229 13.62 23.14 -2.53
N ASP A 230 13.11 21.99 -3.01
CA ASP A 230 11.67 21.72 -3.13
C ASP A 230 10.97 21.78 -1.75
N LEU A 231 11.62 21.25 -0.71
CA LEU A 231 11.13 21.31 0.67
C LEU A 231 11.25 22.69 1.32
N LEU A 232 12.00 23.61 0.73
CA LEU A 232 12.21 24.98 1.23
C LEU A 232 11.23 25.99 0.60
N ILE A 233 10.17 25.50 -0.05
CA ILE A 233 9.06 26.30 -0.59
C ILE A 233 7.95 26.36 0.48
N PRO A 234 7.39 27.53 0.82
CA PRO A 234 7.63 28.86 0.23
C PRO A 234 8.95 29.51 0.68
N PRO A 235 9.50 30.43 -0.15
CA PRO A 235 10.71 31.15 0.22
C PRO A 235 10.43 32.19 1.31
N VAL A 236 10.98 31.97 2.51
CA VAL A 236 10.92 32.89 3.67
C VAL A 236 12.33 33.39 4.01
N CYS A 237 12.45 34.45 4.82
CA CYS A 237 13.74 34.93 5.31
C CYS A 237 14.42 33.91 6.25
N ALA A 238 13.64 33.22 7.10
CA ALA A 238 14.17 32.24 8.06
C ALA A 238 14.91 31.06 7.39
N ASN A 239 14.46 30.65 6.20
CA ASN A 239 15.07 29.56 5.44
C ASN A 239 15.97 30.06 4.28
N ALA A 240 16.24 31.37 4.20
CA ALA A 240 17.11 31.96 3.18
C ALA A 240 18.51 31.33 3.18
N ALA A 241 19.17 31.26 4.35
CA ALA A 241 20.49 30.66 4.47
C ALA A 241 20.53 29.18 4.05
N ALA A 242 19.46 28.43 4.32
CA ALA A 242 19.36 27.03 3.90
C ALA A 242 19.20 26.90 2.38
N ARG A 243 18.41 27.78 1.75
CA ARG A 243 18.27 27.85 0.29
C ARG A 243 19.59 28.23 -0.38
N THR A 244 20.29 29.25 0.12
CA THR A 244 21.61 29.67 -0.38
C THR A 244 22.57 28.48 -0.35
N ARG A 245 22.67 27.75 0.78
CA ARG A 245 23.52 26.56 0.87
C ARG A 245 23.13 25.47 -0.12
N ALA A 246 21.83 25.22 -0.34
CA ALA A 246 21.37 24.22 -1.27
C ALA A 246 21.68 24.59 -2.73
N HIS A 247 21.49 25.85 -3.14
CA HIS A 247 21.90 26.35 -4.45
C HIS A 247 23.41 26.23 -4.66
N VAL A 248 24.22 26.61 -3.66
CA VAL A 248 25.69 26.51 -3.74
C VAL A 248 26.14 25.05 -3.88
N ARG A 249 25.54 24.13 -3.11
CA ARG A 249 25.85 22.69 -3.19
C ARG A 249 25.49 22.13 -4.56
N ARG A 250 24.32 22.49 -5.10
CA ARG A 250 23.90 22.07 -6.44
C ARG A 250 24.79 22.66 -7.54
N GLY A 251 25.07 23.96 -7.47
CA GLY A 251 25.95 24.65 -8.41
C GLY A 251 27.38 24.11 -8.39
N SER A 252 27.92 23.80 -7.21
CA SER A 252 29.24 23.17 -7.06
C SER A 252 29.27 21.78 -7.70
N ALA A 253 28.20 20.99 -7.55
CA ALA A 253 28.10 19.68 -8.20
C ALA A 253 28.06 19.81 -9.74
N PHE A 254 27.31 20.77 -10.27
CA PHE A 254 27.27 21.06 -11.71
C PHE A 254 28.63 21.51 -12.24
N CYS A 255 29.33 22.41 -11.55
CA CYS A 255 30.67 22.84 -11.93
C CYS A 255 31.68 21.68 -11.93
N GLN A 256 31.57 20.74 -10.98
CA GLN A 256 32.42 19.53 -10.97
C GLN A 256 32.08 18.55 -12.11
N LEU A 257 30.84 18.58 -12.61
CA LEU A 257 30.42 17.87 -13.82
C LEU A 257 30.74 18.64 -15.13
N GLN A 258 31.44 19.78 -15.04
CA GLN A 258 31.72 20.68 -16.17
C GLN A 258 30.46 21.31 -16.81
N LEU A 259 29.32 21.25 -16.11
CA LEU A 259 28.07 21.91 -16.47
C LEU A 259 28.06 23.33 -15.90
N TYR A 260 28.96 24.17 -16.40
CA TYR A 260 29.22 25.50 -15.83
C TYR A 260 28.06 26.48 -16.01
N ALA A 261 27.25 26.34 -17.07
CA ALA A 261 26.12 27.22 -17.33
C ALA A 261 25.01 27.04 -16.27
N GLU A 262 24.66 25.79 -15.99
CA GLU A 262 23.72 25.38 -14.94
C GLU A 262 24.27 25.74 -13.56
N GLY A 263 25.56 25.50 -13.33
CA GLY A 263 26.24 25.92 -12.11
C GLY A 263 26.15 27.42 -11.88
N LEU A 264 26.44 28.24 -12.91
CA LEU A 264 26.36 29.70 -12.83
C LEU A 264 24.94 30.17 -12.48
N HIS A 265 23.91 29.51 -13.04
CA HIS A 265 22.52 29.85 -12.73
C HIS A 265 22.21 29.65 -11.22
N ASP A 266 22.65 28.54 -10.65
CA ASP A 266 22.48 28.26 -9.21
C ASP A 266 23.26 29.24 -8.33
N TYR A 267 24.50 29.56 -8.70
CA TYR A 267 25.31 30.54 -7.97
C TYR A 267 24.70 31.96 -8.06
N GLN A 268 24.12 32.33 -9.20
CA GLN A 268 23.38 33.60 -9.33
C GLN A 268 22.10 33.60 -8.47
N ALA A 269 21.38 32.48 -8.40
CA ALA A 269 20.23 32.35 -7.50
C ALA A 269 20.63 32.48 -6.03
N ALA A 270 21.78 31.91 -5.64
CA ALA A 270 22.35 32.07 -4.30
C ALA A 270 22.71 33.54 -4.01
N LEU A 271 23.36 34.23 -4.96
CA LEU A 271 23.73 35.64 -4.83
C LEU A 271 22.51 36.57 -4.71
N LYS A 272 21.38 36.24 -5.34
CA LYS A 272 20.12 36.99 -5.16
C LYS A 272 19.57 36.90 -3.74
N ILE A 273 19.88 35.82 -3.01
CA ILE A 273 19.44 35.61 -1.62
C ILE A 273 20.42 36.26 -0.65
N ASP A 274 21.72 36.13 -0.91
CA ASP A 274 22.81 36.66 -0.08
C ASP A 274 23.80 37.46 -0.96
N PRO A 275 23.49 38.75 -1.25
CA PRO A 275 24.29 39.56 -2.17
C PRO A 275 25.66 39.95 -1.60
N ASP A 276 25.79 40.07 -0.28
CA ASP A 276 26.96 40.61 0.40
C ASP A 276 28.08 39.56 0.57
N ASN A 277 27.84 38.33 0.13
CA ASN A 277 28.77 37.23 0.29
C ASN A 277 29.91 37.28 -0.74
N GLU A 278 31.06 37.82 -0.34
CA GLU A 278 32.26 37.93 -1.17
C GLU A 278 32.71 36.59 -1.76
N ALA A 279 32.59 35.49 -1.01
CA ALA A 279 32.97 34.17 -1.50
C ALA A 279 32.10 33.70 -2.67
N LEU A 280 30.79 33.97 -2.62
CA LEU A 280 29.88 33.66 -3.72
C LEU A 280 30.15 34.53 -4.94
N GLN A 281 30.46 35.81 -4.73
CA GLN A 281 30.85 36.71 -5.82
C GLN A 281 32.12 36.19 -6.51
N ALA A 282 33.15 35.84 -5.75
CA ALA A 282 34.39 35.27 -6.28
C ALA A 282 34.16 33.96 -7.05
N ASP A 283 33.33 33.06 -6.51
CA ASP A 283 32.98 31.80 -7.18
C ASP A 283 32.18 32.05 -8.48
N THR A 284 31.20 32.97 -8.47
CA THR A 284 30.46 33.32 -9.69
C THR A 284 31.36 33.90 -10.78
N GLN A 285 32.33 34.73 -10.39
CA GLN A 285 33.28 35.35 -11.31
C GLN A 285 34.22 34.30 -11.89
N ARG A 286 34.75 33.39 -11.07
CA ARG A 286 35.57 32.25 -11.52
C ARG A 286 34.82 31.39 -12.54
N ILE A 287 33.53 31.09 -12.29
CA ILE A 287 32.72 30.31 -13.23
C ILE A 287 32.50 31.07 -14.55
N ARG A 288 32.29 32.39 -14.50
CA ARG A 288 32.18 33.22 -15.71
C ARG A 288 33.46 33.21 -16.55
N GLU A 289 34.62 33.31 -15.90
CA GLU A 289 35.93 33.25 -16.57
C GLU A 289 36.16 31.89 -17.24
N ILE A 290 35.77 30.80 -16.58
CA ILE A 290 35.81 29.45 -17.17
C ILE A 290 34.92 29.37 -18.42
N ILE A 291 33.70 29.91 -18.37
CA ILE A 291 32.77 29.91 -19.51
C ILE A 291 33.29 30.78 -20.66
N GLN A 292 33.91 31.92 -20.35
CA GLN A 292 34.51 32.83 -21.34
C GLN A 292 35.84 32.30 -21.91
N GLY A 293 36.37 31.21 -21.37
CA GLY A 293 37.62 30.59 -21.82
C GLY A 293 38.89 31.32 -21.36
N THR A 294 38.78 32.30 -20.47
CA THR A 294 39.94 33.08 -19.98
C THR A 294 40.76 32.34 -18.93
N ALA A 295 40.23 31.26 -18.34
CA ALA A 295 40.89 30.48 -17.29
C ALA A 295 41.82 29.36 -17.80
N ALA A 296 41.90 29.11 -19.11
CA ALA A 296 42.60 27.96 -19.71
C ALA A 296 44.03 28.26 -20.19
N SER A 297 44.79 29.10 -19.47
CA SER A 297 46.19 29.38 -19.78
C SER A 297 47.09 29.27 -18.55
N HIS A 298 47.21 28.07 -17.97
CA HIS A 298 48.30 27.70 -17.06
C HIS A 298 48.55 26.20 -17.06
#